data_AF-A0A562D718-F1
#
_entry.id   AF-A0A562D718-F1
#
_cell.length_a   1.000
_cell.length_b   1.000
_cell.length_c   1.000
_cell.angle_alpha   90.00
_cell.angle_beta   90.00
_cell.angle_gamma   90.00
#
_symmetry.space_group_name_H-M   'P 1'
#
loop_
_entity.id
_entity.type
_entity.pdbx_description
1 polymer ?
#
loop_
_entity_poly.entity_id
_entity_poly.type
_entity_poly.pdbx_seq_one_letter_code
_entity_poly.pdbx_strand_id
1 'polypeptide(L)'
;MPDATLLPLAGNTIPARFSAFDLAVAGFLARYNGQSFEAYRLDLRLFHDWCTSVGLDPLMAQRPHLELFARHLEHERGNAPSTVHRRLCCLRSFFRTLHVDGIIERNPAEYVKMPKVYFDETRMVGLERSEISALIATARASTPTDGALVTMLALLGLR
;
A
#
# COMPACT_ATOMS: atom_id res chain seq x y z
N MET A 1 4.82 39.28 16.60
CA MET A 1 4.67 37.85 16.25
C MET A 1 3.19 37.54 16.23
N PRO A 2 2.59 37.17 15.09
CA PRO A 2 1.17 36.85 15.04
C PRO A 2 0.92 35.44 15.59
N ASP A 3 -0.06 35.37 16.48
CA ASP A 3 -0.53 34.21 17.25
C ASP A 3 -1.12 33.13 16.31
N ALA A 4 -0.56 31.91 16.35
CA ALA A 4 -0.97 30.78 15.50
C ALA A 4 -2.33 30.16 15.91
N THR A 5 -3.03 30.76 16.88
CA THR A 5 -4.27 30.23 17.45
C THR A 5 -5.54 30.94 16.98
N LEU A 6 -5.43 31.94 16.09
CA LEU A 6 -6.59 32.64 15.53
C LEU A 6 -7.07 31.96 14.24
N LEU A 7 -8.13 31.14 14.34
CA LEU A 7 -8.87 30.65 13.19
C LEU A 7 -9.68 31.79 12.55
N PRO A 8 -9.51 32.09 11.25
CA PRO A 8 -10.34 33.06 10.56
C PRO A 8 -11.72 32.43 10.29
N LEU A 9 -12.64 32.58 11.24
CA LEU A 9 -14.06 32.32 11.01
C LEU A 9 -14.67 33.54 10.29
N ALA A 10 -14.38 33.71 9.01
CA ALA A 10 -15.19 34.52 8.10
C ALA A 10 -14.82 34.23 6.64
N GLY A 11 -15.66 33.43 5.98
CA GLY A 11 -15.59 33.21 4.54
C GLY A 11 -16.55 32.10 4.15
N ASN A 12 -17.64 32.46 3.48
CA ASN A 12 -18.73 31.55 3.08
C ASN A 12 -18.33 30.59 1.93
N THR A 13 -17.07 30.20 1.86
CA THR A 13 -16.65 29.00 1.14
C THR A 13 -16.98 27.84 2.05
N ILE A 14 -17.95 27.00 1.68
CA ILE A 14 -18.11 25.68 2.31
C ILE A 14 -16.69 25.07 2.25
N PRO A 15 -15.96 24.92 3.37
CA PRO A 15 -14.65 24.31 3.33
C PRO A 15 -14.87 22.96 2.67
N ALA A 16 -13.96 22.54 1.78
CA ALA A 16 -14.02 21.20 1.19
C ALA A 16 -14.35 20.23 2.33
N ARG A 17 -15.59 19.74 2.36
CA ARG A 17 -16.09 18.99 3.51
C ARG A 17 -15.45 17.63 3.36
N PHE A 18 -14.25 17.49 3.90
CA PHE A 18 -13.66 16.19 4.10
C PHE A 18 -14.71 15.35 4.80
N SER A 19 -15.10 14.23 4.19
CA SER A 19 -15.89 13.25 4.88
C SER A 19 -15.12 12.76 6.11
N ALA A 20 -15.81 12.15 7.07
CA ALA A 20 -15.14 11.52 8.21
C ALA A 20 -14.08 10.50 7.74
N PHE A 21 -14.36 9.82 6.63
CA PHE A 21 -13.41 8.92 5.99
C PHE A 21 -12.20 9.63 5.38
N ASP A 22 -12.39 10.78 4.72
CA ASP A 22 -11.27 11.55 4.15
C ASP A 22 -10.30 12.05 5.22
N LEU A 23 -10.82 12.52 6.36
CA LEU A 23 -10.00 12.93 7.50
C LEU A 23 -9.24 11.73 8.10
N ALA A 24 -9.91 10.59 8.24
CA ALA A 24 -9.29 9.34 8.69
C ALA A 24 -8.16 8.89 7.77
N VAL A 25 -8.36 8.94 6.45
CA VAL A 25 -7.34 8.62 5.45
C VAL A 25 -6.18 9.61 5.52
N ALA A 26 -6.44 10.91 5.58
CA ALA A 26 -5.40 11.93 5.67
C ALA A 26 -4.55 11.76 6.94
N GLY A 27 -5.19 11.54 8.09
CA GLY A 27 -4.50 11.30 9.36
C GLY A 27 -3.65 10.03 9.35
N PHE A 28 -4.15 8.95 8.75
CA PHE A 28 -3.38 7.71 8.59
C PHE A 28 -2.18 7.92 7.65
N LEU A 29 -2.37 8.57 6.50
CA LEU A 29 -1.32 8.77 5.51
C LEU A 29 -0.23 9.75 5.98
N ALA A 30 -0.57 10.73 6.82
CA ALA A 30 0.40 11.67 7.41
C ALA A 30 1.52 10.98 8.22
N ARG A 31 1.34 9.71 8.58
CA ARG A 31 2.32 8.89 9.32
C ARG A 31 3.41 8.29 8.42
N TYR A 32 3.27 8.40 7.10
CA TYR A 32 4.13 7.73 6.13
C TYR A 32 4.69 8.72 5.11
N ASN A 33 5.83 8.38 4.52
CA ASN A 33 6.46 9.12 3.43
C ASN A 33 6.96 8.16 2.33
N GLY A 34 7.40 8.73 1.21
CA GLY A 34 8.01 7.97 0.10
C GLY A 34 7.09 6.89 -0.47
N GLN A 35 7.65 5.71 -0.76
CA GLN A 35 6.94 4.62 -1.43
C GLN A 35 5.76 4.07 -0.62
N SER A 36 5.88 4.02 0.71
CA SER A 36 4.80 3.55 1.59
C SER A 36 3.58 4.47 1.53
N PHE A 37 3.80 5.78 1.48
CA PHE A 37 2.73 6.77 1.33
C PHE A 37 1.96 6.54 0.02
N GLU A 38 2.66 6.44 -1.11
CA GLU A 38 2.03 6.25 -2.41
C GLU A 38 1.27 4.91 -2.51
N ALA A 39 1.87 3.84 -1.98
CA ALA A 39 1.25 2.52 -1.96
C ALA A 39 -0.04 2.51 -1.13
N TYR A 40 -0.02 3.08 0.07
CA TYR A 40 -1.19 3.12 0.95
C TYR A 40 -2.27 4.09 0.44
N ARG A 41 -1.88 5.23 -0.14
CA ARG A 41 -2.79 6.17 -0.78
C ARG A 41 -3.58 5.49 -1.90
N LEU A 42 -2.89 4.73 -2.75
CA LEU A 42 -3.54 3.96 -3.81
C LEU A 42 -4.53 2.94 -3.25
N ASP A 43 -4.15 2.22 -2.20
CA ASP A 43 -4.97 1.16 -1.63
C ASP A 43 -6.26 1.68 -1.00
N LEU A 44 -6.15 2.76 -0.22
CA LEU A 44 -7.30 3.39 0.43
C LEU A 44 -8.25 3.99 -0.59
N ARG A 45 -7.73 4.57 -1.68
CA ARG A 45 -8.55 5.03 -2.80
C ARG A 45 -9.32 3.88 -3.46
N LEU A 46 -8.64 2.77 -3.75
CA LEU A 46 -9.29 1.61 -4.36
C LEU A 46 -10.37 0.99 -3.46
N PHE A 47 -10.13 0.95 -2.16
CA PHE A 47 -11.13 0.51 -1.20
C PHE A 47 -12.33 1.46 -1.17
N HIS A 48 -12.09 2.77 -1.12
CA HIS A 48 -13.13 3.79 -1.17
C HIS A 48 -13.98 3.71 -2.45
N ASP A 49 -13.33 3.59 -3.61
CA ASP A 49 -14.00 3.45 -4.90
C ASP A 49 -14.88 2.20 -4.93
N TRP A 50 -14.38 1.08 -4.41
CA TRP A 50 -15.16 -0.16 -4.30
C TRP A 50 -16.34 -0.02 -3.34
N CYS A 51 -16.14 0.54 -2.15
CA CYS A 51 -17.21 0.83 -1.19
C CYS A 51 -18.32 1.67 -1.83
N THR A 52 -17.94 2.72 -2.56
CA THR A 52 -18.88 3.58 -3.30
C THR A 52 -19.67 2.79 -4.33
N SER A 53 -19.01 1.89 -5.09
CA SER A 53 -19.66 1.08 -6.12
C SER A 53 -20.73 0.11 -5.58
N VAL A 54 -20.60 -0.32 -4.31
CA VAL A 54 -21.55 -1.23 -3.66
C VAL A 54 -22.47 -0.52 -2.66
N GLY A 55 -22.43 0.81 -2.58
CA GLY A 55 -23.26 1.61 -1.68
C GLY A 55 -22.92 1.43 -0.19
N LEU A 56 -21.67 1.09 0.14
CA LEU A 56 -21.19 0.88 1.50
C LEU A 56 -20.46 2.13 2.01
N ASP A 57 -20.80 2.59 3.21
CA ASP A 57 -19.94 3.53 3.95
C ASP A 57 -18.65 2.80 4.40
N PRO A 58 -17.46 3.26 3.98
CA PRO A 58 -16.19 2.65 4.38
C PRO A 58 -15.99 2.54 5.90
N LEU A 59 -16.52 3.46 6.70
CA LEU A 59 -16.40 3.44 8.16
C LEU A 59 -17.35 2.42 8.81
N MET A 60 -18.39 1.99 8.09
CA MET A 60 -19.33 0.95 8.50
C MET A 60 -18.95 -0.44 7.93
N ALA A 61 -17.76 -0.56 7.32
CA ALA A 61 -17.28 -1.81 6.77
C ALA A 61 -17.16 -2.88 7.87
N GLN A 62 -17.53 -4.11 7.53
CA GLN A 62 -17.45 -5.27 8.41
C GLN A 62 -16.49 -6.31 7.80
N ARG A 63 -16.08 -7.31 8.58
CA ARG A 63 -15.20 -8.39 8.10
C ARG A 63 -15.66 -8.99 6.75
N PRO A 64 -16.95 -9.35 6.54
CA PRO A 64 -17.40 -9.89 5.26
C PRO A 64 -17.20 -8.91 4.09
N HIS A 65 -17.37 -7.61 4.31
CA HIS A 65 -17.12 -6.59 3.27
C HIS A 65 -15.65 -6.56 2.86
N LEU A 66 -14.72 -6.69 3.81
CA LEU A 66 -13.29 -6.75 3.50
C LEU A 66 -12.91 -8.03 2.74
N GLU A 67 -13.56 -9.15 3.04
CA GLU A 67 -13.38 -10.40 2.30
C GLU A 67 -13.98 -10.34 0.89
N LEU A 68 -15.12 -9.67 0.72
CA LEU A 68 -15.69 -9.39 -0.61
C LEU A 68 -14.81 -8.44 -1.42
N PHE A 69 -14.22 -7.42 -0.79
CA PHE A 69 -13.25 -6.55 -1.45
C PHE A 69 -12.02 -7.35 -1.91
N ALA A 70 -11.52 -8.28 -1.09
CA ALA A 70 -10.43 -9.18 -1.50
C ALA A 70 -10.82 -9.99 -2.75
N ARG A 71 -12.04 -10.52 -2.81
CA ARG A 71 -12.57 -11.23 -3.98
C ARG A 71 -12.69 -10.35 -5.21
N HIS A 72 -13.14 -9.11 -5.05
CA HIS A 72 -13.17 -8.13 -6.13
C HIS A 72 -11.76 -7.86 -6.69
N LEU A 73 -10.76 -7.70 -5.81
CA LEU A 73 -9.37 -7.51 -6.23
C LEU A 73 -8.81 -8.72 -6.98
N GLU A 74 -9.13 -9.94 -6.54
CA GLU A 74 -8.69 -11.19 -7.18
C GLU A 74 -9.37 -11.40 -8.55
N HIS A 75 -10.70 -11.35 -8.59
CA HIS A 75 -11.48 -11.81 -9.74
C HIS A 75 -11.75 -10.72 -10.77
N GLU A 76 -12.13 -9.51 -10.33
CA GLU A 76 -12.50 -8.44 -11.26
C GLU A 76 -11.30 -7.62 -11.70
N ARG A 77 -10.34 -7.39 -10.80
CA ARG A 77 -9.11 -6.64 -11.13
C ARG A 77 -7.94 -7.53 -11.55
N GLY A 78 -8.06 -8.86 -11.41
CA GLY A 78 -7.01 -9.81 -11.80
C GLY A 78 -5.71 -9.65 -11.02
N ASN A 79 -5.76 -9.11 -9.80
CA ASN A 79 -4.56 -8.90 -9.01
C ASN A 79 -3.95 -10.24 -8.57
N ALA A 80 -2.62 -10.34 -8.60
CA ALA A 80 -1.92 -11.49 -8.02
C ALA A 80 -2.18 -11.60 -6.50
N PRO A 81 -2.19 -12.83 -5.92
CA PRO A 81 -2.44 -13.04 -4.49
C PRO A 81 -1.52 -12.22 -3.57
N SER A 82 -0.25 -12.03 -3.95
CA SER A 82 0.72 -11.19 -3.23
C SER A 82 0.31 -9.71 -3.18
N THR A 83 -0.28 -9.21 -4.27
CA THR A 83 -0.79 -7.83 -4.34
C THR A 83 -2.03 -7.67 -3.47
N VAL A 84 -2.97 -8.62 -3.54
CA VAL A 84 -4.17 -8.60 -2.69
C VAL A 84 -3.79 -8.66 -1.22
N HIS A 85 -2.86 -9.55 -0.85
CA HIS A 85 -2.33 -9.65 0.50
C HIS A 85 -1.75 -8.30 0.98
N ARG A 86 -0.87 -7.67 0.18
CA ARG A 86 -0.28 -6.37 0.53
C ARG A 86 -1.33 -5.28 0.75
N ARG A 87 -2.37 -5.23 -0.11
CA ARG A 87 -3.47 -4.28 0.02
C ARG A 87 -4.28 -4.50 1.29
N LEU A 88 -4.57 -5.76 1.63
CA LEU A 88 -5.27 -6.08 2.88
C LEU A 88 -4.41 -5.80 4.12
N CYS A 89 -3.08 -5.92 4.04
CA CYS A 89 -2.19 -5.46 5.11
C CYS A 89 -2.28 -3.95 5.35
N CYS A 90 -2.43 -3.14 4.28
CA CYS A 90 -2.71 -1.71 4.40
C CYS A 90 -4.04 -1.47 5.12
N LEU A 91 -5.13 -2.13 4.69
CA LEU A 91 -6.44 -1.99 5.35
C LEU A 91 -6.41 -2.43 6.82
N ARG A 92 -5.71 -3.52 7.14
CA ARG A 92 -5.54 -3.97 8.54
C ARG A 92 -4.85 -2.92 9.39
N SER A 93 -3.82 -2.28 8.84
CA SER A 93 -3.11 -1.19 9.53
C SER A 93 -4.00 0.04 9.70
N PHE A 94 -4.75 0.40 8.67
CA PHE A 94 -5.68 1.53 8.66
C PHE A 94 -6.81 1.35 9.69
N PHE A 95 -7.56 0.25 9.65
CA PHE A 95 -8.66 -0.01 10.59
C PHE A 95 -8.17 -0.19 12.03
N ARG A 96 -6.94 -0.71 12.23
CA ARG A 96 -6.31 -0.71 13.55
C ARG A 96 -6.10 0.72 14.06
N THR A 97 -5.60 1.62 13.22
CA THR A 97 -5.43 3.03 13.60
C THR A 97 -6.77 3.68 13.94
N LEU A 98 -7.81 3.48 13.11
CA LEU A 98 -9.14 4.03 13.41
C LEU A 98 -9.72 3.53 14.73
N HIS A 99 -9.48 2.26 15.06
CA HIS A 99 -9.93 1.70 16.32
C HIS A 99 -9.17 2.29 17.51
N VAL A 100 -7.84 2.45 17.41
CA VAL A 100 -7.01 3.10 18.43
C VAL A 100 -7.42 4.56 18.64
N ASP A 101 -7.74 5.27 17.56
CA ASP A 101 -8.15 6.67 17.59
C ASP A 101 -9.62 6.85 18.04
N GLY A 102 -10.35 5.76 18.33
CA GLY A 102 -11.73 5.77 18.81
C GLY A 102 -12.78 6.12 17.74
N ILE A 103 -12.39 6.15 16.46
CA ILE A 103 -13.28 6.45 15.33
C ILE A 103 -14.26 5.29 15.09
N ILE A 104 -13.81 4.06 15.35
CA ILE A 104 -14.63 2.85 15.26
C ILE A 104 -14.56 2.04 16.55
N GLU A 105 -15.69 1.48 16.97
CA GLU A 105 -15.78 0.66 18.19
C GLU A 105 -15.03 -0.67 18.07
N ARG A 106 -15.01 -1.27 16.87
CA ARG A 106 -14.44 -2.60 16.62
C ARG A 106 -13.64 -2.60 15.33
N ASN A 107 -12.53 -3.33 15.31
CA ASN A 107 -11.71 -3.46 14.12
C ASN A 107 -12.25 -4.57 13.18
N PRO A 108 -12.86 -4.23 12.02
CA PRO A 108 -13.38 -5.22 11.08
C PRO A 108 -12.28 -6.05 10.41
N ALA A 109 -11.03 -5.56 10.41
CA ALA A 109 -9.90 -6.17 9.73
C ALA A 109 -9.10 -7.16 10.61
N GLU A 110 -9.46 -7.33 11.88
CA GLU A 110 -8.69 -8.14 12.84
C GLU A 110 -8.58 -9.61 12.42
N TYR A 111 -9.70 -10.19 11.99
CA TYR A 111 -9.84 -11.60 11.61
C TYR A 111 -10.10 -11.82 10.12
N VAL A 112 -9.76 -10.84 9.27
CA VAL A 112 -9.90 -11.00 7.82
C VAL A 112 -8.98 -12.12 7.34
N LYS A 113 -9.54 -13.03 6.54
CA LYS A 113 -8.76 -14.10 5.92
C LYS A 113 -7.85 -13.53 4.84
N MET A 114 -6.55 -13.61 5.08
CA MET A 114 -5.53 -13.20 4.11
C MET A 114 -5.39 -14.25 3.00
N PRO A 115 -5.24 -13.84 1.73
CA PRO A 115 -4.85 -14.73 0.64
C PRO A 115 -3.54 -15.43 0.97
N LYS A 116 -3.47 -16.73 0.67
CA LYS A 116 -2.23 -17.49 0.77
C LYS A 116 -1.33 -17.10 -0.40
N VAL A 117 -0.21 -16.46 -0.09
CA VAL A 117 0.82 -16.16 -1.07
C VAL A 117 1.75 -17.37 -1.12
N TYR A 118 1.65 -18.14 -2.20
CA TYR A 118 2.61 -19.19 -2.48
C TYR A 118 3.83 -18.53 -3.12
N PHE A 119 4.95 -18.60 -2.43
CA PHE A 119 6.24 -18.24 -2.99
C PHE A 119 6.75 -19.45 -3.76
N ASP A 120 6.77 -19.34 -5.09
CA ASP A 120 7.41 -20.34 -5.92
C ASP A 120 8.93 -20.14 -5.80
N GLU A 121 9.59 -20.99 -5.02
CA GLU A 121 11.03 -20.94 -4.79
C GLU A 121 11.82 -21.09 -6.10
N THR A 122 11.26 -21.77 -7.12
CA THR A 122 11.91 -21.94 -8.43
C THR A 122 11.98 -20.63 -9.23
N ARG A 123 11.07 -19.69 -8.96
CA ARG A 123 11.04 -18.36 -9.60
C ARG A 123 11.96 -17.35 -8.92
N MET A 124 12.50 -17.70 -7.76
CA MET A 124 13.48 -16.93 -6.98
C MET A 124 14.85 -17.65 -6.93
N VAL A 125 15.15 -18.49 -7.91
CA VAL A 125 16.49 -19.07 -8.04
C VAL A 125 17.46 -17.93 -8.34
N GLY A 126 18.42 -17.73 -7.43
CA GLY A 126 19.52 -16.81 -7.64
C GLY A 126 20.37 -17.29 -8.82
N LEU A 127 21.01 -16.34 -9.51
CA LEU A 127 21.90 -16.66 -10.62
C LEU A 127 23.00 -17.63 -10.17
N GLU A 128 23.23 -18.70 -10.94
CA GLU A 128 24.36 -19.58 -10.74
C GLU A 128 25.68 -18.85 -11.02
N ARG A 129 26.80 -19.40 -10.52
CA ARG A 129 28.13 -18.78 -10.69
C ARG A 129 28.49 -18.54 -12.16
N SER A 130 28.11 -19.46 -13.05
CA SER A 130 28.29 -19.36 -14.51
C SER A 130 27.45 -18.22 -15.08
N GLU A 131 26.19 -18.11 -14.67
CA GLU A 131 25.26 -17.06 -15.11
C GLU A 131 25.68 -15.67 -14.63
N ILE A 132 26.15 -15.54 -13.38
CA ILE A 132 26.74 -14.29 -12.87
C ILE A 132 27.97 -13.90 -13.69
N SER A 133 28.83 -14.87 -14.01
CA SER A 133 30.03 -14.60 -14.81
C SER A 133 29.67 -14.11 -16.22
N ALA A 134 28.65 -14.72 -16.85
CA ALA A 134 28.13 -14.31 -18.15
C ALA A 134 27.47 -12.92 -18.10
N LEU A 135 26.72 -12.62 -17.04
CA LEU A 135 26.09 -11.32 -16.83
C LEU A 135 27.13 -10.21 -16.67
N ILE A 136 28.18 -10.43 -15.88
CA ILE A 136 29.28 -9.47 -15.70
C ILE A 136 30.01 -9.24 -17.03
N ALA A 137 30.29 -10.29 -17.80
CA ALA A 137 30.93 -10.17 -19.11
C ALA A 137 30.08 -9.33 -20.08
N THR A 138 28.77 -9.56 -20.11
CA THR A 138 27.81 -8.82 -20.95
C THR A 138 27.72 -7.36 -20.53
N ALA A 139 27.64 -7.08 -19.23
CA ALA A 139 27.57 -5.72 -18.69
C ALA A 139 28.83 -4.90 -19.01
N ARG A 140 30.02 -5.52 -18.92
CA ARG A 140 31.29 -4.87 -19.29
C ARG A 140 31.40 -4.53 -20.78
N ALA A 141 30.70 -5.28 -21.64
CA ALA A 141 30.63 -5.00 -23.06
C ALA A 141 29.59 -3.91 -23.44
N SER A 142 28.66 -3.56 -22.51
CA SER A 142 27.65 -2.52 -22.72
C SER A 142 28.25 -1.12 -22.49
N THR A 143 28.49 -0.76 -21.24
CA THR A 143 29.11 0.51 -20.86
C THR A 143 30.00 0.32 -19.63
N PRO A 144 31.00 1.20 -19.41
CA PRO A 144 31.81 1.15 -18.19
C PRO A 144 30.97 1.24 -16.91
N THR A 145 29.88 2.03 -16.94
CA THR A 145 28.96 2.19 -15.81
C THR A 145 28.18 0.91 -15.51
N ASP A 146 27.63 0.25 -16.53
CA ASP A 146 26.92 -1.02 -16.37
C ASP A 146 27.86 -2.09 -15.83
N GLY A 147 29.08 -2.18 -16.37
CA GLY A 147 30.11 -3.10 -15.92
C GLY A 147 30.48 -2.91 -14.45
N ALA A 148 30.67 -1.66 -14.01
CA ALA A 148 30.94 -1.33 -12.61
C ALA A 148 29.74 -1.65 -11.70
N LEU A 149 28.54 -1.21 -12.08
CA LEU A 149 27.30 -1.42 -11.32
C LEU A 149 27.04 -2.92 -11.10
N VAL A 150 27.01 -3.71 -12.17
CA VAL A 150 26.72 -5.15 -12.09
C VAL A 150 27.80 -5.89 -11.31
N THR A 151 29.08 -5.53 -11.47
CA THR A 151 30.17 -6.13 -10.69
C THR A 151 30.02 -5.84 -9.20
N MET A 152 29.69 -4.59 -8.83
CA MET A 152 29.47 -4.23 -7.43
C MET A 152 28.25 -4.92 -6.83
N LEU A 153 27.12 -4.97 -7.55
CA LEU A 153 25.92 -5.68 -7.11
C LEU A 153 26.22 -7.18 -6.89
N ALA A 154 26.92 -7.81 -7.83
CA ALA A 154 27.22 -9.24 -7.78
C ALA A 154 28.22 -9.63 -6.68
N LEU A 155 29.24 -8.81 -6.43
CA LEU A 155 30.31 -9.14 -5.47
C LEU A 155 30.06 -8.61 -4.06
N LEU A 156 29.30 -7.50 -3.93
CA LEU A 156 29.11 -6.80 -2.66
C LEU A 156 27.66 -6.88 -2.14
N GLY A 157 26.70 -7.36 -2.95
CA GLY A 157 25.32 -7.55 -2.52
C GLY A 157 24.57 -6.24 -2.20
N LEU A 158 24.92 -5.15 -2.89
CA LEU A 158 24.28 -3.84 -2.70
C LEU A 158 22.81 -3.86 -3.16
N ARG A 159 21.98 -2.98 -2.60
CA ARG A 159 20.55 -2.81 -2.90
C ARG A 159 20.24 -1.37 -3.28
#